data_AF-A0A949Y2X4-F1
#
_entry.id   AF-A0A949Y2X4-F1
#
_cell.length_a   1.000
_cell.length_b   1.000
_cell.length_c   1.000
_cell.angle_alpha   90.00
_cell.angle_beta   90.00
_cell.angle_gamma   90.00
#
_symmetry.space_group_name_H-M   'P 1'
#
loop_
_entity.id
_entity.type
_entity.pdbx_description
1 polymer ?
#
loop_
_entity_poly.entity_id
_entity_poly.type
_entity_poly.pdbx_seq_one_letter_code
_entity_poly.pdbx_strand_id
1 'polypeptide(L)'
;DRAGVALRTRIDYALGNTALALGDVAAAIRHYDACLTSTAPGEPLAVIRRDAAINRRFAEEAARRPSSRPRSHERSSSPPNRPKESSLDNGKPPLGPLSEAPPPGAGSQATATTGRHGPGGARGIGPATPKAGSPEVRLATALENIREAKHHRIEDESPPDREKDRIDW
;
A
#
# COMPACT_ATOMS: atom_id res chain seq x y z
N ASP A 1 -27.46 -31.06 3.61
CA ASP A 1 -26.18 -30.69 4.25
C ASP A 1 -26.06 -29.20 4.50
N ARG A 2 -25.65 -28.81 5.71
CA ARG A 2 -25.29 -27.42 6.04
C ARG A 2 -23.78 -27.31 6.14
N ALA A 3 -23.24 -26.19 5.66
CA ALA A 3 -21.82 -25.88 5.83
C ALA A 3 -21.39 -25.96 7.31
N GLY A 4 -20.25 -26.58 7.58
CA GLY A 4 -19.64 -26.61 8.91
C GLY A 4 -19.39 -25.20 9.44
N VAL A 5 -19.31 -25.03 10.78
CA VAL A 5 -19.18 -23.72 11.43
C VAL A 5 -17.95 -22.93 10.93
N ALA A 6 -16.83 -23.63 10.73
CA ALA A 6 -15.61 -23.04 10.16
C ALA A 6 -15.83 -22.47 8.75
N LEU A 7 -16.53 -23.20 7.88
CA LEU A 7 -16.84 -22.74 6.53
C LEU A 7 -17.83 -21.57 6.56
N ARG A 8 -18.86 -21.62 7.41
CA ARG A 8 -19.78 -20.49 7.61
C ARG A 8 -19.07 -19.21 8.03
N THR A 9 -18.12 -19.31 8.97
CA THR A 9 -17.32 -18.16 9.41
C THR A 9 -16.57 -17.50 8.24
N ARG A 10 -15.98 -18.31 7.35
CA ARG A 10 -15.31 -17.80 6.14
C ARG A 10 -16.29 -17.18 5.16
N ILE A 11 -17.46 -17.80 4.98
CA ILE A 11 -18.54 -17.28 4.13
C ILE A 11 -19.02 -15.93 4.67
N ASP A 12 -19.30 -15.82 5.96
CA ASP A 12 -19.75 -14.58 6.59
C ASP A 12 -18.70 -13.47 6.42
N TYR A 13 -17.42 -13.76 6.63
CA TYR A 13 -16.35 -12.80 6.37
C TYR A 13 -16.29 -12.34 4.90
N ALA A 14 -16.39 -13.28 3.95
CA ALA A 14 -16.38 -12.97 2.53
C ALA A 14 -17.59 -12.11 2.12
N LEU A 15 -18.79 -12.46 2.61
CA LEU A 15 -20.01 -11.70 2.37
C LEU A 15 -19.92 -10.28 2.94
N GLY A 16 -19.31 -10.11 4.11
CA GLY A 16 -19.03 -8.80 4.69
C GLY A 16 -18.16 -7.94 3.76
N ASN A 17 -17.07 -8.51 3.24
CA ASN A 17 -16.18 -7.82 2.31
C ASN A 17 -16.89 -7.45 1.00
N THR A 18 -17.70 -8.35 0.44
CA THR A 18 -18.47 -8.08 -0.78
C THR A 18 -19.51 -6.98 -0.56
N ALA A 19 -20.27 -7.04 0.54
CA ALA A 19 -21.24 -6.00 0.88
C ALA A 19 -20.59 -4.63 1.05
N LEU A 20 -19.43 -4.58 1.70
CA LEU A 20 -18.65 -3.34 1.87
C LEU A 20 -18.18 -2.79 0.52
N ALA A 21 -17.68 -3.65 -0.38
CA ALA A 21 -17.25 -3.25 -1.72
C ALA A 21 -18.41 -2.71 -2.59
N LEU A 22 -19.62 -3.22 -2.38
CA LEU A 22 -20.84 -2.74 -3.04
C LEU A 22 -21.42 -1.47 -2.40
N GLY A 23 -20.86 -1.01 -1.27
CA GLY A 23 -21.38 0.12 -0.51
C GLY A 23 -22.60 -0.20 0.36
N ASP A 24 -23.01 -1.46 0.47
CA ASP A 24 -24.02 -1.90 1.44
C ASP A 24 -23.39 -2.07 2.83
N VAL A 25 -23.19 -0.94 3.49
CA VAL A 25 -22.56 -0.87 4.80
C VAL A 25 -23.38 -1.61 5.86
N ALA A 26 -24.71 -1.58 5.77
CA ALA A 26 -25.58 -2.25 6.74
C ALA A 26 -25.46 -3.78 6.63
N ALA A 27 -25.45 -4.34 5.41
CA ALA A 27 -25.21 -5.77 5.22
C ALA A 27 -23.80 -6.17 5.64
N ALA A 28 -22.79 -5.35 5.32
CA ALA A 28 -21.41 -5.61 5.72
C ALA A 28 -21.27 -5.81 7.23
N ILE A 29 -21.83 -4.88 8.03
CA ILE A 29 -21.79 -4.95 9.49
C ILE A 29 -22.46 -6.23 10.00
N ARG A 30 -23.65 -6.60 9.50
CA ARG A 30 -24.35 -7.83 9.91
C ARG A 30 -23.51 -9.09 9.66
N HIS A 31 -22.86 -9.17 8.51
CA HIS A 31 -22.01 -10.30 8.17
C HIS A 31 -20.73 -10.37 9.03
N TYR A 32 -20.10 -9.23 9.30
CA TYR A 32 -18.97 -9.19 10.23
C TYR A 32 -19.39 -9.55 11.66
N ASP A 33 -20.56 -9.11 12.13
CA ASP A 33 -21.11 -9.52 13.44
C ASP A 33 -21.31 -11.04 13.51
N ALA A 34 -21.92 -11.66 12.49
CA ALA A 34 -22.05 -13.11 12.41
C ALA A 34 -20.69 -13.81 12.48
N CYS A 35 -19.70 -13.32 11.74
CA CYS A 35 -18.33 -13.83 11.78
C CYS A 35 -17.70 -13.72 13.18
N LEU A 36 -17.90 -12.60 13.89
CA LEU A 36 -17.35 -12.35 15.23
C LEU A 36 -18.00 -13.22 16.30
N THR A 37 -19.28 -13.56 16.16
CA THR A 37 -19.97 -14.48 17.09
C THR A 37 -19.54 -15.94 16.95
N SER A 38 -18.79 -16.29 15.88
CA SER A 38 -18.35 -17.66 15.66
C SER A 38 -17.26 -18.12 16.64
N THR A 39 -17.56 -19.17 17.39
CA THR A 39 -16.65 -19.81 18.35
C THR A 39 -15.81 -20.94 17.74
N ALA A 40 -15.80 -21.09 16.40
CA ALA A 40 -15.05 -22.14 15.74
C ALA A 40 -13.54 -22.07 16.07
N PRO A 41 -12.91 -23.19 16.48
CA PRO A 41 -11.51 -23.22 16.84
C PRO A 41 -10.60 -23.19 15.60
N GLY A 42 -9.37 -22.70 15.78
CA GLY A 42 -8.33 -22.68 14.74
C GLY A 42 -7.70 -21.31 14.56
N GLU A 43 -6.37 -21.27 14.49
CA GLU A 43 -5.59 -20.04 14.29
C GLU A 43 -6.03 -19.28 13.02
N PRO A 44 -6.25 -19.92 11.85
CA PRO A 44 -6.67 -19.20 10.66
C PRO A 44 -8.03 -18.49 10.79
N LEU A 45 -8.93 -19.04 11.62
CA LEU A 45 -10.22 -18.41 11.88
C LEU A 45 -10.11 -17.26 12.90
N ALA A 46 -9.12 -17.30 13.79
CA ALA A 46 -8.83 -16.19 14.69
C ALA A 46 -8.33 -14.96 13.93
N VAL A 47 -7.50 -15.16 12.90
CA VAL A 47 -7.10 -14.09 11.96
C VAL A 47 -8.32 -13.49 11.27
N ILE A 48 -9.20 -14.34 10.71
CA ILE A 48 -10.43 -13.89 10.05
C ILE A 48 -11.32 -13.06 11.00
N ARG A 49 -11.49 -13.49 12.26
CA ARG A 49 -12.26 -12.71 13.24
C ARG A 49 -11.60 -11.37 13.58
N ARG A 50 -10.27 -11.34 13.68
CA ARG A 50 -9.54 -10.08 13.89
C ARG A 50 -9.78 -9.12 12.72
N ASP A 51 -9.64 -9.61 11.50
CA ASP A 51 -9.84 -8.80 10.30
C ASP A 51 -11.31 -8.36 10.17
N ALA A 52 -12.26 -9.22 10.51
CA ALA A 52 -13.69 -8.88 10.57
C ALA A 52 -13.94 -7.73 11.57
N ALA A 53 -13.30 -7.74 12.74
CA ALA A 53 -13.42 -6.66 13.72
C ALA A 53 -12.88 -5.32 13.18
N ILE A 54 -11.76 -5.36 12.45
CA ILE A 54 -11.17 -4.18 11.81
C ILE A 54 -12.12 -3.64 10.72
N ASN A 55 -12.56 -4.52 9.82
CA ASN A 55 -13.43 -4.14 8.70
C ASN A 55 -14.81 -3.65 9.18
N ARG A 56 -15.33 -4.23 10.28
CA ARG A 56 -16.54 -3.75 10.93
C ARG A 56 -16.41 -2.31 11.41
N ARG A 57 -15.30 -1.96 12.09
CA ARG A 57 -15.03 -0.58 12.53
C ARG A 57 -14.92 0.36 11.33
N PHE A 58 -14.22 -0.06 10.28
CA PHE A 58 -14.12 0.70 9.04
C PHE A 58 -15.49 0.93 8.41
N ALA A 59 -16.36 -0.08 8.38
CA ALA A 59 -17.73 0.02 7.89
C ALA A 59 -18.56 1.01 8.74
N GLU A 60 -18.43 0.98 10.07
CA GLU A 60 -19.09 1.96 10.97
C GLU A 60 -18.62 3.39 10.71
N GLU A 61 -17.32 3.60 10.45
CA GLU A 61 -16.79 4.90 10.06
C GLU A 61 -17.33 5.35 8.69
N ALA A 62 -17.40 4.44 7.72
CA ALA A 62 -17.97 4.71 6.40
C ALA A 62 -19.44 5.12 6.50
N ALA A 63 -20.23 4.48 7.38
CA ALA A 63 -21.62 4.85 7.65
C ALA A 63 -21.78 6.28 8.20
N ARG A 64 -20.78 6.78 8.94
CA ARG A 64 -20.80 8.13 9.53
C ARG A 64 -20.39 9.22 8.55
N ARG A 65 -19.69 8.87 7.48
CA ARG A 65 -19.25 9.86 6.48
C ARG A 65 -20.47 10.33 5.68
N PRO A 66 -20.71 11.65 5.57
CA PRO A 66 -21.74 12.14 4.68
C PRO A 66 -21.40 11.69 3.26
N SER A 67 -22.36 11.04 2.58
CA SER A 67 -22.16 10.57 1.20
C SER A 67 -21.80 11.78 0.34
N SER A 68 -20.54 11.91 -0.05
CA SER A 68 -20.19 12.79 -1.16
C SER A 68 -20.93 12.23 -2.36
N ARG A 69 -21.95 12.99 -2.80
CA ARG A 69 -22.81 12.70 -3.94
C ARG A 69 -21.97 12.03 -5.04
N PRO A 70 -22.40 10.88 -5.59
CA PRO A 70 -21.61 10.19 -6.59
C PRO A 70 -21.34 11.17 -7.73
N ARG A 71 -20.05 11.45 -7.98
CA ARG A 71 -19.66 12.14 -9.20
C ARG A 71 -20.14 11.24 -10.33
N SER A 72 -21.17 11.68 -11.03
CA SER A 72 -21.52 11.13 -12.33
C SER A 72 -20.23 11.08 -13.14
N HIS A 73 -19.80 9.89 -13.51
CA HIS A 73 -18.76 9.71 -14.51
C HIS A 73 -19.32 10.21 -15.84
N GLU A 74 -19.32 11.53 -16.03
CA GLU A 74 -19.20 12.08 -17.36
C GLU A 74 -17.80 11.69 -17.83
N ARG A 75 -17.77 10.72 -18.74
CA ARG A 75 -16.64 10.45 -19.62
C ARG A 75 -16.35 11.73 -20.39
N SER A 76 -15.60 12.65 -19.79
CA SER A 76 -15.04 13.77 -20.52
C SER A 76 -13.81 13.27 -21.27
N SER A 77 -14.08 12.64 -22.41
CA SER A 77 -13.10 12.34 -23.43
C SER A 77 -12.59 13.66 -23.99
N SER A 78 -11.49 14.19 -23.45
CA SER A 78 -10.76 15.30 -24.06
C SER A 78 -9.27 15.10 -23.83
N PRO A 79 -8.47 14.86 -24.89
CA PRO A 79 -7.02 14.81 -24.76
C PRO A 79 -6.48 16.23 -24.46
N PRO A 80 -5.47 16.37 -23.57
CA PRO A 80 -4.85 17.67 -23.36
C PRO A 80 -4.04 18.06 -24.60
N ASN A 81 -4.49 19.15 -25.26
CA ASN A 81 -3.72 19.85 -26.29
C ASN A 81 -2.38 20.29 -25.69
N ARG A 82 -1.29 19.83 -26.29
CA ARG A 82 0.09 20.18 -25.95
C ARG A 82 0.53 21.36 -26.83
N PRO A 83 0.90 22.54 -26.28
CA PRO A 83 1.58 23.55 -27.08
C PRO A 83 3.08 23.21 -27.18
N LYS A 84 3.60 23.24 -28.41
CA LYS A 84 5.03 23.17 -28.72
C LYS A 84 5.70 24.54 -28.52
N GLU A 85 6.94 24.47 -28.02
CA GLU A 85 8.07 25.41 -27.97
C GLU A 85 7.98 26.79 -28.64
N SER A 86 8.54 27.80 -27.95
CA SER A 86 9.57 28.68 -28.55
C SER A 86 10.41 29.39 -27.49
N SER A 87 11.70 29.04 -27.48
CA SER A 87 12.94 29.79 -27.20
C SER A 87 12.99 31.11 -26.40
N LEU A 88 13.94 31.13 -25.45
CA LEU A 88 14.94 32.15 -25.08
C LEU A 88 14.46 33.57 -24.70
N ASP A 89 14.75 34.02 -23.47
CA ASP A 89 15.82 35.02 -23.19
C ASP A 89 15.90 35.34 -21.67
N ASN A 90 17.08 35.82 -21.30
CA ASN A 90 17.75 36.06 -20.03
C ASN A 90 16.98 36.63 -18.82
N GLY A 91 17.36 36.12 -17.64
CA GLY A 91 17.11 36.76 -16.34
C GLY A 91 17.99 36.17 -15.24
N LYS A 92 19.26 36.60 -15.21
CA LYS A 92 20.26 36.31 -14.16
C LYS A 92 19.68 36.57 -12.74
N PRO A 93 20.10 35.78 -11.73
CA PRO A 93 20.54 36.43 -10.49
C PRO A 93 21.96 35.98 -10.05
N PRO A 94 22.73 36.84 -9.38
CA PRO A 94 24.14 36.61 -9.08
C PRO A 94 24.37 35.83 -7.76
N LEU A 95 25.50 35.11 -7.76
CA LEU A 95 26.46 34.80 -6.68
C LEU A 95 25.96 34.64 -5.22
N GLY A 96 26.19 33.46 -4.63
CA GLY A 96 26.34 33.30 -3.16
C GLY A 96 27.74 33.76 -2.68
N PRO A 97 28.30 33.26 -1.55
CA PRO A 97 27.71 32.68 -0.33
C PRO A 97 28.24 33.38 0.96
N LEU A 98 27.59 33.25 2.11
CA LEU A 98 28.27 33.45 3.41
C LEU A 98 27.79 32.43 4.45
N SER A 99 28.74 31.61 4.87
CA SER A 99 28.72 30.75 6.05
C SER A 99 28.51 31.55 7.33
N GLU A 100 27.68 31.05 8.23
CA GLU A 100 27.82 31.30 9.65
C GLU A 100 27.72 29.98 10.40
N ALA A 101 28.77 29.68 11.17
CA ALA A 101 28.94 28.47 11.96
C ALA A 101 28.04 28.47 13.21
N PRO A 102 27.70 27.30 13.78
CA PRO A 102 26.87 27.20 14.98
C PRO A 102 27.68 27.46 16.27
N PRO A 103 27.05 27.92 17.38
CA PRO A 103 27.70 27.93 18.68
C PRO A 103 27.84 26.50 19.26
N PRO A 104 28.87 26.26 20.11
CA PRO A 104 29.17 24.95 20.69
C PRO A 104 28.24 24.62 21.86
N GLY A 105 27.84 23.35 21.97
CA GLY A 105 26.89 22.87 22.97
C GLY A 105 27.47 22.58 24.36
N ALA A 106 26.61 22.08 25.26
CA ALA A 106 26.94 21.02 26.24
C ALA A 106 25.73 20.65 27.13
N GLY A 107 25.54 19.33 27.31
CA GLY A 107 24.87 18.70 28.45
C GLY A 107 23.36 18.46 28.26
N SER A 108 22.76 17.33 28.65
CA SER A 108 23.23 16.08 29.23
C SER A 108 21.96 15.25 29.46
N GLN A 109 21.93 13.98 29.04
CA GLN A 109 21.61 12.81 29.88
C GLN A 109 21.13 11.63 29.03
N ALA A 110 21.95 10.59 29.14
CA ALA A 110 21.63 9.23 28.79
C ALA A 110 20.43 8.73 29.60
N THR A 111 19.53 8.01 28.95
CA THR A 111 18.87 6.86 29.57
C THR A 111 18.89 5.70 28.58
N ALA A 112 19.35 4.56 29.10
CA ALA A 112 19.69 3.36 28.38
C ALA A 112 18.47 2.47 28.14
N THR A 113 18.44 1.76 27.00
CA THR A 113 17.95 0.37 26.94
C THR A 113 18.70 -0.39 25.84
N THR A 114 19.70 -1.15 26.23
CA THR A 114 20.41 -2.12 25.38
C THR A 114 19.61 -3.42 25.32
N GLY A 115 18.72 -3.53 24.34
CA GLY A 115 18.05 -4.78 23.96
C GLY A 115 18.91 -5.61 23.01
N ARG A 116 19.62 -6.57 23.59
CA ARG A 116 20.50 -7.59 23.00
C ARG A 116 19.89 -8.27 21.75
N HIS A 117 20.40 -7.96 20.56
CA HIS A 117 20.17 -8.75 19.35
C HIS A 117 21.24 -9.86 19.25
N GLY A 118 20.78 -11.11 19.27
CA GLY A 118 21.57 -12.28 18.90
C GLY A 118 21.37 -12.62 17.40
N PRO A 119 22.33 -13.34 16.78
CA PRO A 119 22.61 -13.26 15.36
C PRO A 119 21.82 -14.30 14.54
N GLY A 120 21.31 -13.89 13.38
CA GLY A 120 20.62 -14.76 12.43
C GLY A 120 20.62 -14.14 11.04
N GLY A 121 21.79 -14.14 10.41
CA GLY A 121 21.94 -13.68 9.03
C GLY A 121 21.36 -14.69 8.05
N ALA A 122 20.37 -14.25 7.26
CA ALA A 122 20.07 -14.83 5.97
C ALA A 122 20.24 -13.74 4.92
N ARG A 123 21.24 -13.92 4.05
CA ARG A 123 21.63 -13.06 2.94
C ARG A 123 20.42 -12.72 2.07
N GLY A 124 20.00 -11.46 2.10
CA GLY A 124 19.22 -10.83 1.03
C GLY A 124 20.04 -9.65 0.51
N ILE A 125 20.61 -9.79 -0.69
CA ILE A 125 21.21 -8.69 -1.44
C ILE A 125 20.03 -7.86 -1.97
N GLY A 126 19.44 -7.06 -1.09
CA GLY A 126 18.54 -5.96 -1.45
C GLY A 126 19.34 -4.66 -1.45
N PRO A 127 18.99 -3.66 -2.27
CA PRO A 127 19.69 -2.39 -2.28
C PRO A 127 19.69 -1.81 -0.87
N ALA A 128 20.88 -1.34 -0.45
CA ALA A 128 21.15 -0.82 0.88
C ALA A 128 20.05 0.15 1.35
N THR A 129 19.73 0.10 2.65
CA THR A 129 18.88 1.10 3.30
C THR A 129 19.37 2.49 2.90
N PRO A 130 18.51 3.38 2.37
CA PRO A 130 18.96 4.66 1.84
C PRO A 130 19.69 5.43 2.94
N LYS A 131 20.92 5.87 2.64
CA LYS A 131 21.73 6.71 3.52
C LYS A 131 20.90 7.93 3.94
N ALA A 132 21.09 8.37 5.18
CA ALA A 132 20.50 9.60 5.71
C ALA A 132 20.99 10.82 4.90
N GLY A 133 20.32 11.08 3.77
CA GLY A 133 20.39 12.31 2.99
C GLY A 133 19.11 13.10 3.17
N SER A 134 19.14 14.38 2.78
CA SER A 134 17.97 15.24 2.81
C SER A 134 16.83 14.63 1.96
N PRO A 135 15.56 14.97 2.25
CA PRO A 135 14.40 14.43 1.55
C PRO A 135 14.51 14.56 0.01
N GLU A 136 15.14 15.62 -0.47
CA GLU A 136 15.33 15.93 -1.89
C GLU A 136 16.28 14.93 -2.55
N VAL A 137 17.36 14.56 -1.86
CA VAL A 137 18.32 13.54 -2.32
C VAL A 137 17.64 12.18 -2.41
N ARG A 138 16.80 11.83 -1.42
CA ARG A 138 16.05 10.57 -1.43
C ARG A 138 15.07 10.50 -2.59
N LEU A 139 14.40 11.61 -2.91
CA LEU A 139 13.48 11.69 -4.04
C LEU A 139 14.23 11.53 -5.37
N ALA A 140 15.36 12.21 -5.55
CA ALA A 140 16.18 12.11 -6.75
C ALA A 140 16.68 10.67 -6.98
N THR A 141 17.20 10.02 -5.94
CA THR A 141 17.64 8.62 -6.01
C THR A 141 16.48 7.66 -6.32
N ALA A 142 15.30 7.86 -5.71
CA ALA A 142 14.14 7.02 -5.96
C ALA A 142 13.66 7.13 -7.42
N LEU A 143 13.66 8.34 -7.98
CA LEU A 143 13.27 8.55 -9.38
C LEU A 143 14.26 7.91 -10.35
N GLU A 144 15.55 7.93 -10.03
CA GLU A 144 16.57 7.28 -10.85
C GLU A 144 16.44 5.76 -10.85
N ASN A 145 16.24 5.15 -9.68
CA ASN A 145 16.01 3.71 -9.56
C ASN A 145 14.77 3.24 -10.37
N ILE A 146 13.72 4.07 -10.45
CA ILE A 146 12.51 3.76 -11.24
C ILE A 146 12.81 3.83 -12.74
N ARG A 147 13.62 4.80 -13.19
CA ARG A 147 14.02 4.89 -14.60
C ARG A 147 14.88 3.70 -15.00
N GLU A 148 15.85 3.33 -14.16
CA GLU A 148 16.73 2.19 -14.37
C GLU A 148 15.92 0.88 -14.41
N ALA A 149 15.02 0.65 -13.45
CA ALA A 149 14.15 -0.52 -13.45
C ALA A 149 13.23 -0.60 -14.69
N LYS A 150 12.79 0.54 -15.22
CA LYS A 150 11.97 0.58 -16.44
C LYS A 150 12.79 0.27 -17.69
N HIS A 151 14.06 0.70 -17.74
CA HIS A 151 14.97 0.37 -18.83
C HIS A 151 15.36 -1.11 -18.85
N HIS A 152 15.47 -1.75 -17.69
CA HIS A 152 15.79 -3.19 -17.58
C HIS A 152 14.61 -4.14 -17.84
N ARG A 153 13.40 -3.62 -18.07
CA ARG A 153 12.20 -4.45 -18.31
C ARG A 153 11.93 -4.73 -19.79
N ILE A 154 12.94 -4.57 -20.65
CA ILE A 154 12.88 -4.91 -22.07
C ILE A 154 13.32 -6.38 -22.20
N GLU A 155 12.43 -7.19 -22.77
CA GLU A 155 12.45 -8.66 -22.95
C GLU A 155 11.85 -9.48 -21.80
N ASP A 156 10.53 -9.28 -21.59
CA ASP A 156 9.66 -10.34 -21.06
C ASP A 156 9.45 -11.34 -22.22
N GLU A 157 10.28 -12.37 -22.28
CA GLU A 157 10.12 -13.50 -23.21
C GLU A 157 8.72 -14.09 -22.98
N SER A 158 7.87 -14.06 -24.01
CA SER A 158 6.51 -14.58 -23.90
C SER A 158 6.59 -16.05 -23.49
N PRO A 159 5.87 -16.49 -22.44
CA PRO A 159 5.90 -17.89 -22.05
C PRO A 159 5.47 -18.74 -23.25
N PRO A 160 6.16 -19.85 -23.54
CA PRO A 160 5.85 -20.67 -24.71
C PRO A 160 4.40 -21.14 -24.63
N ASP A 161 3.67 -20.98 -25.73
CA ASP A 161 2.30 -21.48 -25.89
C ASP A 161 2.30 -22.99 -25.60
N ARG A 162 1.72 -23.38 -24.46
CA ARG A 162 1.41 -24.79 -24.19
C ARG A 162 0.20 -25.19 -25.02
N GLU A 163 0.42 -25.40 -26.31
CA GLU A 163 -0.53 -26.14 -27.14
C GLU A 163 -0.60 -27.59 -26.65
N LYS A 164 -1.82 -28.01 -26.31
CA LYS A 164 -2.37 -29.36 -26.44
C LYS A 164 -1.76 -30.46 -25.56
N ASP A 165 -2.14 -30.44 -24.28
CA ASP A 165 -2.45 -31.67 -23.56
C ASP A 165 -3.94 -31.70 -23.24
N ARG A 166 -4.75 -31.99 -24.27
CA ARG A 166 -6.10 -32.55 -24.06
C ARG A 166 -5.89 -33.98 -23.61
N ILE A 167 -5.92 -34.20 -22.30
CA ILE A 167 -6.18 -35.54 -21.77
C ILE A 167 -7.70 -35.63 -21.62
N ASP A 168 -8.32 -36.35 -22.54
CA ASP A 168 -9.71 -36.78 -22.42
C ASP A 168 -9.81 -37.74 -21.23
N TRP A 169 -10.54 -37.31 -20.19
CA TRP A 169 -11.16 -38.18 -19.19
C TRP A 169 -12.43 -37.51 -18.65
#